data_AF-A0AB33XWQ1-F1
#
_entry.id   AF-A0AB33XWQ1-F1
#
_cell.length_a   1.000
_cell.length_b   1.000
_cell.length_c   1.000
_cell.angle_alpha   90.00
_cell.angle_beta   90.00
_cell.angle_gamma   90.00
#
_symmetry.space_group_name_H-M   'P 1'
#
loop_
_entity.id
_entity.type
_entity.pdbx_description
1 polymer ?
#
loop_
_entity_poly.entity_id
_entity_poly.type
_entity_poly.pdbx_seq_one_letter_code
_entity_poly.pdbx_strand_id
1 'polypeptide(L)'
;MSQNDVFKKRYKIVLNLSNFWILGYLLLRSLGFAEDLPVLNIVMLAIVPAGFIGFVIYQYFKLGIAKPFTLTFLLFLLAMLIVVLLELLRVF
;
A
#
# COMPACT_ATOMS: atom_id res chain seq x y z
N MET A 1 -9.28 22.62 12.37
CA MET A 1 -9.46 21.35 11.63
C MET A 1 -9.06 20.21 12.54
N SER A 2 -9.88 19.18 12.74
CA SER A 2 -9.56 18.11 13.70
C SER A 2 -8.43 17.22 13.18
N GLN A 3 -7.66 16.59 14.08
CA GLN A 3 -6.62 15.63 13.69
C GLN A 3 -7.18 14.48 12.84
N ASN A 4 -8.41 14.06 13.12
CA ASN A 4 -9.13 13.05 12.33
C ASN A 4 -9.46 13.55 10.91
N ASP A 5 -9.80 14.83 10.73
CA ASP A 5 -10.01 15.41 9.39
C ASP A 5 -8.71 15.48 8.58
N VAL A 6 -7.61 15.83 9.25
CA VAL A 6 -6.27 15.84 8.64
C VAL A 6 -5.86 14.43 8.21
N PHE A 7 -6.09 13.44 9.07
CA PHE A 7 -5.84 12.04 8.75
C PHE A 7 -6.69 11.58 7.55
N LYS A 8 -8.00 11.87 7.56
CA LYS A 8 -8.90 11.51 6.45
C LYS A 8 -8.47 12.13 5.12
N LYS A 9 -8.04 13.40 5.13
CA LYS A 9 -7.51 14.08 3.94
C LYS A 9 -6.25 13.40 3.43
N ARG A 10 -5.28 13.11 4.30
CA ARG A 10 -4.02 12.42 3.94
C ARG A 10 -4.27 11.00 3.44
N TYR A 11 -5.16 10.26 4.11
CA TYR A 11 -5.59 8.94 3.69
C TYR A 11 -6.22 8.95 2.29
N LYS A 12 -7.11 9.91 2.00
CA LYS A 12 -7.72 10.05 0.67
C LYS A 12 -6.69 10.30 -0.44
N ILE A 13 -5.64 11.07 -0.16
CA ILE A 13 -4.54 11.28 -1.10
C ILE A 13 -3.82 9.96 -1.38
N VAL A 14 -3.46 9.21 -0.33
CA VAL A 14 -2.80 7.90 -0.48
C VAL A 14 -3.68 6.92 -1.24
N LEU A 15 -4.99 6.91 -0.98
CA LEU A 15 -5.94 6.05 -1.68
C LEU A 15 -5.99 6.37 -3.18
N ASN A 16 -6.05 7.65 -3.54
CA ASN A 16 -6.02 8.07 -4.94
C ASN A 16 -4.69 7.70 -5.62
N LEU A 17 -3.56 7.88 -4.94
CA LEU A 17 -2.24 7.47 -5.43
C LEU A 17 -2.17 5.95 -5.60
N SER A 18 -2.75 5.19 -4.67
CA SER A 18 -2.81 3.72 -4.75
C SER A 18 -3.63 3.26 -5.95
N ASN A 19 -4.80 3.88 -6.19
CA ASN A 19 -5.62 3.59 -7.36
C ASN A 19 -4.89 3.89 -8.67
N PHE A 20 -4.24 5.07 -8.74
CA PHE A 20 -3.41 5.43 -9.89
C PHE A 20 -2.27 4.44 -10.11
N TRP A 21 -1.60 4.01 -9.04
CA TRP A 21 -0.51 3.05 -9.09
C TRP A 21 -0.94 1.67 -9.58
N ILE A 22 -2.06 1.16 -9.07
CA ILE A 22 -2.66 -0.11 -9.50
C ILE A 22 -3.00 -0.06 -11.00
N LEU A 23 -3.63 1.03 -11.46
CA LEU A 23 -3.93 1.21 -12.88
C LEU A 23 -2.66 1.22 -13.72
N GLY A 24 -1.61 1.94 -13.28
CA GLY A 24 -0.32 1.94 -13.95
C GLY A 24 0.31 0.55 -14.04
N TYR A 25 0.25 -0.23 -12.96
CA TYR A 25 0.73 -1.61 -12.95
C TYR A 25 -0.05 -2.50 -13.91
N LEU A 26 -1.38 -2.42 -13.92
CA LEU A 26 -2.22 -3.21 -14.83
C LEU A 26 -1.93 -2.88 -16.30
N LEU A 27 -1.72 -1.60 -16.63
CA LEU A 27 -1.31 -1.17 -17.96
C LEU A 27 0.04 -1.76 -18.35
N LEU A 28 1.06 -1.63 -17.49
CA LEU A 28 2.39 -2.19 -17.76
C LEU A 28 2.35 -3.71 -17.90
N ARG A 29 1.53 -4.39 -17.09
CA ARG A 29 1.30 -5.83 -17.21
C ARG A 29 0.65 -6.18 -18.54
N SER A 30 -0.37 -5.44 -18.98
CA SER A 30 -1.04 -5.69 -20.26
C SER A 30 -0.12 -5.49 -21.48
N LEU A 31 0.94 -4.70 -21.32
CA LEU A 31 1.96 -4.46 -22.33
C LEU A 31 3.11 -5.49 -22.30
N GLY A 32 3.06 -6.50 -21.43
CA GLY A 32 4.08 -7.56 -21.31
C GLY A 32 5.23 -7.26 -20.36
N PHE A 33 5.42 -6.01 -19.91
CA PHE A 33 6.56 -5.63 -19.08
C PHE A 33 6.60 -6.29 -17.70
N ALA A 34 5.46 -6.72 -17.17
CA ALA A 34 5.40 -7.38 -15.87
C ALA A 34 5.99 -8.79 -15.90
N GLU A 35 6.00 -9.49 -17.04
CA GLU A 35 6.51 -10.87 -17.09
C GLU A 35 8.03 -10.90 -17.27
N ASP A 36 8.57 -9.92 -17.99
CA ASP A 36 10.00 -9.86 -18.33
C ASP A 36 10.88 -9.25 -17.23
N LEU A 37 10.28 -8.51 -16.29
CA LEU A 37 11.01 -7.72 -15.28
C LEU A 37 10.61 -8.09 -13.85
N PRO A 38 11.23 -9.11 -13.24
CA PRO A 38 10.91 -9.54 -11.86
C PRO A 38 11.14 -8.43 -10.83
N VAL A 39 12.13 -7.56 -11.05
CA VAL A 39 12.38 -6.38 -10.21
C VAL A 39 11.22 -5.39 -10.29
N LEU A 40 10.65 -5.18 -11.49
CA LEU A 40 9.49 -4.30 -11.67
C LEU A 40 8.29 -4.83 -10.88
N ASN A 41 8.03 -6.14 -10.91
CA ASN A 41 6.97 -6.74 -10.09
C ASN A 41 7.18 -6.51 -8.59
N ILE A 42 8.39 -6.73 -8.07
CA ILE A 42 8.69 -6.50 -6.64
C ILE A 42 8.46 -5.03 -6.27
N VAL A 43 8.93 -4.08 -7.08
CA VAL A 43 8.74 -2.65 -6.83
C VAL A 43 7.25 -2.30 -6.85
N MET A 44 6.53 -2.78 -7.87
CA MET A 44 5.13 -2.41 -8.13
C MET A 44 4.15 -3.05 -7.14
N LEU A 45 4.37 -4.30 -6.77
CA LEU A 45 3.47 -5.09 -5.94
C LEU A 45 3.82 -5.08 -4.45
N ALA A 46 5.09 -4.85 -4.10
CA ALA A 46 5.53 -4.89 -2.70
C ALA A 46 6.06 -3.55 -2.21
N ILE A 47 7.13 -3.01 -2.81
CA ILE A 47 7.84 -1.85 -2.24
C ILE A 47 6.96 -0.60 -2.16
N VAL A 48 6.31 -0.23 -3.27
CA VAL A 48 5.48 0.98 -3.31
C VAL A 48 4.22 0.83 -2.45
N PRO A 49 3.47 -0.30 -2.53
CA PRO A 49 2.35 -0.54 -1.62
C PRO A 49 2.77 -0.57 -0.13
N ALA A 50 3.95 -1.13 0.21
CA ALA A 50 4.51 -1.06 1.56
C ALA A 50 4.68 0.40 2.02
N GLY A 51 5.23 1.24 1.15
CA GLY A 51 5.44 2.66 1.42
C GLY A 51 4.12 3.39 1.72
N PHE A 52 3.07 3.12 0.95
CA PHE A 52 1.74 3.70 1.19
C PHE A 52 1.15 3.27 2.52
N ILE A 53 1.16 1.96 2.83
CA ILE A 53 0.63 1.43 4.09
C ILE A 53 1.43 1.98 5.27
N GLY A 54 2.76 1.93 5.19
CA GLY A 54 3.67 2.45 6.22
C GLY A 54 3.47 3.94 6.47
N PHE A 55 3.29 4.74 5.41
CA PHE A 55 2.95 6.16 5.56
C PHE A 55 1.62 6.36 6.29
N VAL A 56 0.58 5.60 5.96
CA VAL A 56 -0.72 5.74 6.63
C VAL A 56 -0.63 5.33 8.11
N ILE A 57 0.12 4.27 8.43
CA ILE A 57 0.40 3.85 9.81
C ILE A 57 1.15 4.95 10.57
N TYR A 58 2.20 5.52 9.97
CA TYR A 58 2.93 6.64 10.56
C TYR A 58 2.01 7.84 10.85
N GLN A 59 1.13 8.19 9.91
CA GLN A 59 0.16 9.29 10.11
C GLN A 59 -0.86 8.96 11.20
N TYR A 60 -1.28 7.70 11.32
CA TYR A 60 -2.20 7.25 12.35
C TYR A 60 -1.64 7.50 13.75
N PHE A 61 -0.39 7.07 13.99
CA PHE A 61 0.28 7.29 15.27
C PHE A 61 0.65 8.76 15.51
N LYS A 62 1.19 9.45 14.49
CA LYS A 62 1.57 10.87 14.59
C LYS A 62 0.41 11.77 14.96
N LEU A 63 -0.79 11.48 14.45
CA LEU A 63 -2.00 12.27 14.69
C LEU A 63 -2.79 11.77 15.90
N GLY A 64 -2.30 10.78 16.65
CA GLY A 64 -2.95 10.27 17.86
C GLY A 64 -4.35 9.70 17.59
N ILE A 65 -4.56 9.08 16.44
CA ILE A 65 -5.87 8.53 16.09
C ILE A 65 -6.18 7.36 17.04
N ALA A 66 -7.17 7.52 17.91
CA ALA A 66 -7.58 6.50 18.89
C ALA A 66 -8.69 5.57 18.32
N LYS A 67 -8.54 5.09 17.09
CA LYS A 67 -9.54 4.23 16.43
C LYS A 67 -9.00 2.82 16.21
N PRO A 68 -9.26 1.88 17.14
CA PRO A 68 -8.64 0.56 17.10
C PRO A 68 -8.94 -0.19 15.80
N PHE A 69 -10.16 -0.09 15.27
CA PHE A 69 -10.53 -0.71 13.99
C PHE A 69 -9.67 -0.23 12.81
N THR A 70 -9.29 1.05 12.78
CA THR A 70 -8.42 1.59 11.72
C THR A 70 -7.02 0.99 11.82
N LEU A 71 -6.50 0.83 13.03
CA LEU A 71 -5.20 0.18 13.23
C LEU A 71 -5.25 -1.30 12.84
N THR A 72 -6.28 -2.04 13.28
CA THR A 72 -6.45 -3.46 12.91
C THR A 72 -6.51 -3.64 11.40
N PHE A 73 -7.24 -2.77 10.69
CA PHE A 73 -7.30 -2.79 9.24
C PHE A 73 -5.93 -2.53 8.58
N LEU A 74 -5.16 -1.57 9.10
CA LEU A 74 -3.82 -1.27 8.58
C LEU A 74 -2.84 -2.42 8.80
N LEU A 75 -2.90 -3.08 9.96
CA LEU A 75 -2.09 -4.27 10.25
C LEU A 75 -2.48 -5.44 9.35
N PHE A 76 -3.78 -5.63 9.08
CA PHE A 76 -4.25 -6.64 8.13
C PHE A 76 -3.71 -6.39 6.71
N LEU A 77 -3.76 -5.14 6.23
CA LEU A 77 -3.18 -4.78 4.93
C LEU A 77 -1.67 -5.07 4.88
N LEU A 78 -0.95 -4.80 5.96
CA LEU A 78 0.48 -5.07 6.06
C LEU A 78 0.77 -6.58 6.07
N ALA A 79 -0.07 -7.39 6.73
CA ALA A 79 0.03 -8.84 6.68
C ALA A 79 -0.23 -9.40 5.27
N MET A 80 -1.27 -8.92 4.58
CA MET A 80 -1.55 -9.28 3.19
C MET A 80 -0.37 -8.97 2.27
N LEU A 81 0.27 -7.80 2.47
CA LEU A 81 1.46 -7.42 1.72
C LEU A 81 2.64 -8.39 1.93
N ILE A 82 2.83 -8.86 3.17
CA ILE A 82 3.85 -9.86 3.48
C ILE A 82 3.57 -11.17 2.73
N VAL A 83 2.32 -11.61 2.67
CA VAL A 83 1.94 -12.80 1.89
C VAL A 83 2.28 -12.63 0.42
N VAL A 84 1.93 -11.49 -0.19
CA VAL A 84 2.28 -11.18 -1.59
C VAL A 84 3.79 -11.19 -1.81
N LEU A 85 4.57 -10.66 -0.88
CA LEU A 85 6.04 -10.68 -0.95
C LEU A 85 6.57 -12.13 -0.94
N LEU A 86 6.04 -12.97 -0.05
CA LEU A 86 6.45 -14.38 0.07
C LEU A 86 6.14 -15.18 -1.20
N GLU A 87 4.98 -14.95 -1.81
CA GLU A 87 4.62 -15.53 -3.11
C GLU A 87 5.57 -15.07 -4.22
N LEU A 88 5.89 -13.78 -4.30
CA LEU A 88 6.83 -13.25 -5.30
C LEU A 88 8.24 -13.82 -5.15
N LEU A 89 8.67 -14.10 -3.91
CA LEU A 89 9.95 -14.70 -3.62
C LEU A 89 9.95 -16.23 -3.82
N ARG A 90 8.82 -16.85 -4.21
CA ARG A 90 8.65 -18.30 -4.35
C ARG A 90 9.04 -19.07 -3.09
N VAL A 91 8.78 -18.48 -1.92
CA VAL A 91 8.95 -19.14 -0.62
C VAL A 91 7.82 -20.17 -0.39
N PHE A 92 6.74 -20.06 -1.16
CA PHE A 92 5.60 -20.97 -1.24
C PHE A 92 5.33 -21.38 -2.69
#